data_AF-A0A951DPB9-F1
#
_entry.id   AF-A0A951DPB9-F1
#
_cell.length_a   1.000
_cell.length_b   1.000
_cell.length_c   1.000
_cell.angle_alpha   90.00
_cell.angle_beta   90.00
_cell.angle_gamma   90.00
#
_symmetry.space_group_name_H-M   'P 1'
#
loop_
_entity.id
_entity.type
_entity.pdbx_description
1 polymer ?
#
loop_
_entity_poly.entity_id
_entity_poly.type
_entity_poly.pdbx_seq_one_letter_code
_entity_poly.pdbx_strand_id
1 'polypeptide(L)'
;MRSVTWRDAARSRDFAIGGVAVALFVFFYLMNSRMAAETTLVALARTMAPIGIVAAGMTFLFVAGEIDLSVGGLYGLLMVIISILIEKRNFDPWLAMGMILL
;
A
#
# COMPACT_ATOMS: atom_id res chain seq x y z
N MET A 1 -31.01 -17.12 6.61
CA MET A 1 -30.15 -16.33 5.69
C MET A 1 -30.62 -14.88 5.76
N ARG A 2 -29.84 -13.96 6.35
CA ARG A 2 -30.20 -12.54 6.41
C ARG A 2 -29.98 -11.92 5.03
N SER A 3 -31.02 -11.36 4.42
CA SER A 3 -30.88 -10.61 3.17
C SER A 3 -30.09 -9.33 3.45
N VAL A 4 -28.82 -9.28 3.03
CA VAL A 4 -28.01 -8.05 3.07
C VAL A 4 -28.75 -6.98 2.28
N THR A 5 -29.29 -5.97 2.95
CA THR A 5 -29.96 -4.86 2.26
C THR A 5 -28.92 -3.85 1.81
N TRP A 6 -29.21 -3.09 0.74
CA TRP A 6 -28.33 -2.03 0.22
C TRP A 6 -27.94 -0.99 1.29
N ARG A 7 -28.77 -0.84 2.32
CA ARG A 7 -28.52 0.03 3.49
C ARG A 7 -27.48 -0.55 4.45
N ASP A 8 -27.42 -1.88 4.59
CA ASP A 8 -26.43 -2.58 5.39
C ASP A 8 -25.06 -2.59 4.68
N ALA A 9 -25.06 -2.75 3.35
CA ALA A 9 -23.86 -2.65 2.53
C ALA A 9 -23.26 -1.22 2.57
N ALA A 10 -24.10 -0.19 2.49
CA ALA A 10 -23.67 1.21 2.61
C ALA A 10 -23.13 1.58 4.01
N ARG A 11 -23.44 0.78 5.05
CA ARG A 11 -22.96 0.97 6.43
C ARG A 11 -21.72 0.13 6.75
N SER A 12 -21.19 -0.61 5.77
CA SER A 12 -19.96 -1.39 5.93
C SER A 12 -18.73 -0.47 5.99
N ARG A 13 -17.71 -0.91 6.75
CA ARG A 13 -16.43 -0.20 6.84
C ARG A 13 -15.79 0.00 5.46
N ASP A 14 -15.92 -1.00 4.58
CA ASP A 14 -15.31 -0.98 3.26
C ASP A 14 -15.94 0.12 2.38
N PHE A 15 -17.26 0.29 2.45
CA PHE A 15 -17.95 1.37 1.75
C PHE A 15 -17.56 2.75 2.29
N ALA A 16 -17.40 2.88 3.62
CA ALA A 16 -16.93 4.12 4.22
C ALA A 16 -15.50 4.48 3.78
N ILE A 17 -14.58 3.51 3.77
CA ILE A 17 -13.19 3.70 3.33
C ILE A 17 -13.16 4.12 1.85
N GLY A 18 -13.91 3.42 0.98
CA GLY A 18 -14.03 3.78 -0.42
C GLY A 18 -14.60 5.20 -0.63
N GLY A 19 -15.65 5.55 0.13
CA GLY A 19 -16.23 6.89 0.10
C GLY A 19 -15.24 7.99 0.51
N VAL A 20 -14.48 7.76 1.58
CA VAL A 20 -13.42 8.69 2.02
C VAL A 20 -12.31 8.81 0.97
N ALA A 21 -11.89 7.71 0.35
CA ALA A 21 -10.88 7.73 -0.71
C ALA A 21 -11.33 8.58 -1.90
N VAL A 22 -12.59 8.42 -2.35
CA VAL A 22 -13.16 9.25 -3.43
C VAL A 22 -13.26 10.71 -3.01
N ALA A 23 -13.71 11.00 -1.79
CA ALA A 23 -13.80 12.36 -1.28
C ALA A 23 -12.43 13.06 -1.23
N LEU A 24 -11.40 12.37 -0.74
CA LEU A 24 -10.02 12.88 -0.73
C LEU A 24 -9.50 13.09 -2.16
N PHE A 25 -9.75 12.15 -3.07
CA PHE A 25 -9.35 12.29 -4.47
C PHE A 25 -9.95 13.54 -5.12
N VAL A 26 -11.27 13.74 -4.96
CA VAL A 26 -11.97 14.92 -5.49
C VAL A 26 -11.43 16.19 -4.84
N PHE A 27 -11.26 16.20 -3.51
CA PHE A 27 -10.71 17.35 -2.80
C PHE A 27 -9.33 17.75 -3.35
N PHE A 28 -8.40 16.80 -3.46
CA PHE A 28 -7.05 17.09 -3.97
C PHE A 28 -7.05 17.46 -5.45
N TYR A 29 -7.93 16.87 -6.25
CA TYR A 29 -8.11 17.25 -7.65
C TYR A 29 -8.59 18.70 -7.82
N LEU A 30 -9.55 19.13 -6.99
CA LEU A 30 -10.04 20.51 -6.99
C LEU A 30 -8.96 21.51 -6.55
N MET A 31 -8.07 21.12 -5.65
CA MET A 31 -6.93 21.95 -5.20
C MET A 31 -5.79 21.98 -6.22
N ASN A 32 -5.56 20.87 -6.92
CA ASN A 32 -4.52 20.75 -7.93
C ASN A 32 -4.92 19.75 -9.01
N SER A 33 -5.17 20.24 -10.22
CA SER A 33 -5.56 19.40 -11.37
C SER A 33 -4.51 18.34 -11.74
N ARG A 34 -3.24 18.53 -11.35
CA ARG A 34 -2.17 17.54 -11.53
C ARG A 34 -2.40 16.27 -10.71
N MET A 35 -3.28 16.27 -9.70
CA MET A 35 -3.64 15.05 -8.96
C MET A 35 -4.14 13.93 -9.88
N ALA A 36 -4.86 14.29 -10.95
CA ALA A 36 -5.36 13.33 -11.95
C ALA A 36 -4.39 13.10 -13.11
N ALA A 37 -3.19 13.71 -13.10
CA ALA A 37 -2.18 13.46 -14.12
C ALA A 37 -1.63 12.04 -14.01
N GLU A 38 -1.36 11.41 -15.14
CA GLU A 38 -0.81 10.05 -15.21
C GLU A 38 0.44 9.88 -14.34
N THR A 39 1.35 10.85 -14.36
CA THR A 39 2.59 10.81 -13.58
C THR A 39 2.32 10.73 -12.07
N THR A 40 1.34 11.47 -11.57
CA THR A 40 0.96 11.47 -10.15
C THR A 40 0.22 10.18 -9.78
N LEU A 41 -0.70 9.72 -10.62
CA LEU A 41 -1.42 8.46 -10.40
C LEU A 41 -0.48 7.26 -10.40
N VAL A 42 0.45 7.20 -11.35
CA VAL A 42 1.46 6.14 -11.45
C VAL A 42 2.43 6.22 -10.26
N ALA A 43 2.86 7.41 -9.86
CA ALA A 43 3.70 7.57 -8.67
C ALA A 43 2.98 7.10 -7.40
N LEU A 44 1.70 7.44 -7.24
CA LEU A 44 0.88 6.99 -6.11
C LEU A 44 0.73 5.46 -6.12
N ALA A 45 0.41 4.88 -7.27
CA ALA A 45 0.28 3.43 -7.42
C ALA A 45 1.60 2.71 -7.08
N ARG A 46 2.75 3.25 -7.51
CA ARG A 46 4.08 2.71 -7.18
C ARG A 46 4.37 2.76 -5.68
N THR A 47 3.98 3.83 -4.99
CA THR A 47 4.15 3.93 -3.53
C THR A 47 3.24 2.97 -2.76
N MET A 48 2.05 2.69 -3.29
CA MET A 48 1.08 1.79 -2.65
C MET A 48 1.34 0.31 -2.94
N ALA A 49 2.00 -0.02 -4.07
CA ALA A 49 2.25 -1.40 -4.48
C ALA A 49 2.99 -2.25 -3.41
N PRO A 50 4.09 -1.77 -2.78
CA PRO A 50 4.77 -2.53 -1.71
C PRO A 50 3.85 -2.84 -0.53
N ILE A 51 3.04 -1.87 -0.11
CA ILE A 51 2.08 -2.05 0.99
C ILE A 51 1.03 -3.10 0.62
N GLY A 52 0.53 -3.08 -0.62
CA GLY A 52 -0.41 -4.08 -1.12
C GLY A 52 0.16 -5.49 -1.15
N ILE A 53 1.42 -5.64 -1.58
CA ILE A 53 2.13 -6.94 -1.60
C ILE A 53 2.28 -7.49 -0.17
N VAL A 54 2.70 -6.65 0.78
CA VAL A 54 2.84 -7.05 2.19
C VAL A 54 1.47 -7.40 2.79
N ALA A 55 0.43 -6.59 2.53
CA ALA A 55 -0.92 -6.84 3.04
C ALA A 55 -1.51 -8.17 2.54
N ALA A 56 -1.24 -8.55 1.29
CA ALA A 56 -1.62 -9.85 0.75
C ALA A 56 -0.97 -11.01 1.53
N GLY A 57 0.33 -10.91 1.84
CA GLY A 57 1.04 -11.87 2.70
C GLY A 57 0.47 -11.93 4.13
N MET A 58 0.22 -10.77 4.73
CA MET A 58 -0.37 -10.65 6.07
C MET A 58 -1.75 -11.29 6.18
N THR A 59 -2.51 -11.36 5.08
CA THR A 59 -3.82 -12.02 5.08
C THR A 59 -3.69 -13.52 5.39
N PHE A 60 -2.65 -14.20 4.87
CA PHE A 60 -2.41 -15.61 5.19
C PHE A 60 -1.99 -15.82 6.65
N LEU A 61 -1.15 -14.92 7.18
CA LEU A 61 -0.75 -14.91 8.59
C LEU A 61 -1.97 -14.77 9.51
N PHE A 62 -2.88 -13.83 9.20
CA PHE A 62 -4.11 -13.66 9.96
C PHE A 62 -5.02 -14.89 9.91
N VAL A 63 -5.12 -15.56 8.75
CA VAL A 63 -5.88 -16.82 8.63
C VAL A 63 -5.24 -17.94 9.46
N ALA A 64 -3.91 -17.99 9.53
CA ALA A 64 -3.18 -18.93 10.39
C ALA A 64 -3.28 -18.59 11.89
N GLY A 65 -3.82 -17.42 12.26
CA GLY A 65 -3.90 -16.95 13.64
C GLY A 65 -2.61 -16.29 14.14
N GLU A 66 -1.65 -16.05 13.25
CA GLU A 66 -0.37 -15.41 13.56
C GLU A 66 -0.49 -13.90 13.32
N ILE A 67 -0.56 -13.13 14.41
CA ILE A 67 -0.51 -11.66 14.35
C ILE A 67 0.92 -11.24 14.64
N ASP A 68 1.74 -11.18 13.59
CA ASP A 68 3.14 -10.83 13.71
C ASP A 68 3.41 -9.38 13.29
N LEU A 69 3.91 -8.57 14.22
CA LEU A 69 4.36 -7.21 13.95
C LEU A 69 5.76 -7.19 13.31
N SER A 70 6.52 -8.28 13.42
CA SER A 70 7.88 -8.39 12.90
C SER A 70 7.94 -8.20 11.39
N VAL A 71 6.90 -8.58 10.64
CA VAL A 71 6.81 -8.40 9.18
C VAL A 71 6.84 -6.92 8.80
N GLY A 72 6.13 -6.07 9.55
CA GLY A 72 6.16 -4.63 9.35
C GLY A 72 7.51 -4.01 9.71
N GLY A 73 8.15 -4.51 10.78
CA GLY A 73 9.50 -4.10 11.18
C GLY A 73 10.56 -4.48 10.15
N LEU A 74 10.49 -5.71 9.62
CA LEU A 74 11.37 -6.20 8.56
C LEU A 74 11.18 -5.37 7.29
N TYR A 75 9.94 -5.14 6.85
CA TYR A 75 9.65 -4.27 5.71
C TYR A 75 10.31 -2.89 5.86
N GLY A 76 10.15 -2.25 7.02
CA GLY A 76 10.77 -0.96 7.30
C GLY A 76 12.30 -0.99 7.24
N LEU A 77 12.92 -2.01 7.85
CA LEU A 77 14.38 -2.21 7.83
C LEU A 77 14.90 -2.40 6.40
N LEU A 78 14.27 -3.29 5.63
CA LEU A 78 14.69 -3.60 4.25
C LEU A 78 14.56 -2.40 3.33
N MET A 79 13.53 -1.56 3.49
CA MET A 79 13.38 -0.30 2.75
C MET A 79 14.50 0.70 3.07
N VAL A 80 14.97 0.76 4.32
CA VAL A 80 16.11 1.63 4.66
C VAL A 80 17.40 1.08 4.06
N ILE A 81 17.62 -0.25 4.13
CA ILE A 81 18.80 -0.89 3.54
C ILE A 81 18.84 -0.66 2.03
N ILE A 82 17.74 -0.87 1.30
CA ILE A 82 17.70 -0.69 -0.16
C ILE A 82 17.96 0.77 -0.55
N SER A 83 17.38 1.73 0.18
CA SER A 83 17.64 3.17 -0.04
C SER A 83 19.12 3.51 0.18
N ILE A 84 19.75 3.00 1.24
CA ILE A 84 21.18 3.23 1.48
C ILE A 84 22.04 2.64 0.35
N LEU A 85 21.68 1.45 -0.13
CA LEU A 85 22.43 0.76 -1.17
C LEU A 85 22.36 1.50 -2.52
N ILE A 86 21.17 1.97 -2.88
CA ILE A 86 20.95 2.70 -4.13
C ILE A 86 21.52 4.12 -4.02
N GLU A 87 21.17 4.89 -2.98
CA GLU A 87 21.52 6.31 -2.90
C GLU A 87 22.96 6.56 -2.43
N LYS A 88 23.45 5.82 -1.44
CA LYS A 88 24.78 6.08 -0.85
C LYS A 88 25.87 5.22 -1.46
N ARG A 89 25.52 4.01 -1.92
CA ARG A 89 26.49 3.07 -2.51
C ARG A 89 26.42 3.00 -4.02
N ASN A 90 25.47 3.68 -4.68
CA ASN A 90 25.26 3.66 -6.13
C ASN A 90 25.11 2.24 -6.70
N PHE A 91 24.54 1.31 -5.92
CA PHE A 91 24.26 -0.03 -6.43
C PHE A 91 23.14 0.05 -7.47
N ASP A 92 23.23 -0.78 -8.49
CA ASP A 92 22.13 -0.98 -9.42
C ASP A 92 20.88 -1.47 -8.65
N PRO A 93 19.68 -0.91 -8.90
CA PRO A 93 18.47 -1.28 -8.17
C PRO A 93 18.13 -2.78 -8.21
N TRP A 94 18.45 -3.48 -9.30
CA TRP A 94 18.18 -4.91 -9.41
C TRP A 94 19.13 -5.74 -8.53
N LEU A 95 20.41 -5.36 -8.50
CA LEU A 95 21.39 -5.96 -7.60
C LEU A 95 21.05 -5.69 -6.13
N ALA A 96 20.64 -4.46 -5.81
CA ALA A 96 20.23 -4.09 -4.46
C ALA A 96 19.01 -4.89 -3.99
N MET A 97 18.01 -5.06 -4.86
CA MET A 97 16.85 -5.91 -4.59
C MET A 97 17.25 -7.37 -4.40
N GLY A 98 18.11 -7.92 -5.27
CA GLY A 98 18.58 -9.30 -5.17
C GLY A 98 19.29 -9.60 -3.85
N MET A 99 20.12 -8.68 -3.35
CA MET A 99 20.83 -8.87 -2.08
C MET A 99 19.93 -8.80 -0.85
N ILE A 100 18.78 -8.12 -0.94
CA ILE A 100 17.85 -7.97 0.18
C ILE A 100 16.84 -9.11 0.26
N LEU A 101 16.63 -9.82 -0.85
CA LEU A 101 15.75 -10.99 -0.92
C LEU A 101 16.43 -12.30 -0.48
N LEU A 102 17.77 -12.32 -0.42
CA LEU A 102 18.59 -13.46 0.00
C LEU A 102 18.94 -13.37 1.49
#